data_AF-A0A427TMB2-F1
#
_entry.id   AF-A0A427TMB2-F1
#
_cell.length_a   1.000
_cell.length_b   1.000
_cell.length_c   1.000
_cell.angle_alpha   90.00
_cell.angle_beta   90.00
_cell.angle_gamma   90.00
#
_symmetry.space_group_name_H-M   'P 1'
#
loop_
_entity.id
_entity.type
_entity.pdbx_description
1 polymer ?
#
loop_
_entity_poly.entity_id
_entity_poly.type
_entity_poly.pdbx_seq_one_letter_code
_entity_poly.pdbx_strand_id
1 'polypeptide(L)'
;MDNRKHESFDQRFLAPLKNRPGLEPDEIFVEKLRSELTNGSKTSIPLRQKWHWPILVPMAMAVLLFSVLSASFLGSDTSKESSENVKMADEEDKDKSDKKSEGRDIYNLIASNEGFKRVYQTVTKSTGSPTAGRELVFYFDALQKKDEKYIQDVLVFEYFENNVKEVLDYYHSADFSTLEIESVESSQHGRSLVTFNFLDNRKKDLIRKRLLVDLSDGKHIKVLDYIDPAEINFEKEAKVKVKAEYLDNNFRLGMTEKEAIQIFGSSYEEYTDSDAEDGTVKYWLYQLEADENTTSKVPNKSMVDFENLHNQKIGIQFWIGWSTDEKVMNMSMFYSLKGKIHSKILKSDGTILEDQQLTGEIILDTTPFKLDEEETIAYERFRKDPSAKHLKNIAPLSIARFYIQAQLDRDYHAQYALYTTQPERVMWSKEKHLEEALKYEESKEDILRVFEGFNEGEFVQINDTDGYVQFQNKNGLQGFSMTKDPDGVWKVNFMPMQ
;
A
#
# COMPACT_ATOMS: atom_id res chain seq x y z
N MET A 1 -59.94 -9.35 29.24
CA MET A 1 -58.93 -10.15 29.96
C MET A 1 -58.43 -11.19 28.98
N ASP A 2 -57.29 -10.95 28.34
CA ASP A 2 -56.63 -11.94 27.50
C ASP A 2 -55.14 -11.90 27.80
N ASN A 3 -54.67 -12.96 28.46
CA ASN A 3 -53.41 -13.01 29.20
C ASN A 3 -52.32 -13.62 28.30
N ARG A 4 -51.81 -12.84 27.35
CA ARG A 4 -50.68 -13.29 26.50
C ARG A 4 -49.36 -12.95 27.17
N LYS A 5 -48.79 -13.96 27.83
CA LYS A 5 -47.41 -13.94 28.31
C LYS A 5 -46.46 -13.68 27.14
N HIS A 6 -45.51 -12.77 27.33
CA HIS A 6 -44.41 -12.52 26.40
C HIS A 6 -43.56 -13.79 26.23
N GLU A 7 -43.73 -14.50 25.12
CA GLU A 7 -42.75 -15.50 24.68
C GLU A 7 -41.47 -14.77 24.23
N SER A 8 -40.32 -15.28 24.69
CA SER A 8 -39.01 -14.74 24.33
C SER A 8 -38.76 -14.89 22.83
N PHE A 9 -37.90 -14.01 22.29
CA PHE A 9 -37.53 -14.02 20.88
C PHE A 9 -37.04 -15.41 20.42
N ASP A 10 -36.27 -16.09 21.27
CA ASP A 10 -35.74 -17.43 21.01
C ASP A 10 -36.85 -18.46 20.81
N GLN A 11 -37.94 -18.38 21.58
CA GLN A 11 -39.07 -19.29 21.42
C GLN A 11 -39.82 -19.05 20.11
N ARG A 12 -39.95 -17.79 19.68
CA ARG A 12 -40.56 -17.43 18.39
C ARG A 12 -39.69 -17.83 17.20
N PHE A 13 -38.37 -17.68 17.32
CA PHE A 13 -37.43 -18.04 16.27
C PHE A 13 -37.33 -19.56 16.06
N LEU A 14 -37.40 -20.34 17.14
CA LEU A 14 -37.26 -21.80 17.08
C LEU A 14 -38.58 -22.55 16.83
N ALA A 15 -39.74 -21.90 16.99
CA ALA A 15 -41.05 -22.52 16.80
C ALA A 15 -41.27 -23.16 15.40
N PRO A 16 -40.82 -22.56 14.28
CA PRO A 16 -40.96 -23.16 12.95
C PRO A 16 -40.05 -24.39 12.75
N LEU A 17 -38.89 -24.43 13.41
CA LEU A 17 -37.94 -25.54 13.31
C LEU A 17 -38.40 -26.77 14.10
N LYS A 18 -39.12 -26.55 15.20
CA LYS A 18 -39.60 -27.61 16.10
C LYS A 18 -40.71 -28.49 15.50
N ASN A 19 -41.41 -27.98 14.49
CA ASN A 19 -42.59 -28.64 13.90
C ASN A 19 -42.41 -28.97 12.41
N ARG A 20 -41.17 -29.01 11.89
CA ARG A 20 -40.93 -29.32 10.48
C ARG A 20 -41.07 -30.83 10.24
N PRO A 21 -42.09 -31.31 9.50
CA PRO A 21 -42.23 -32.74 9.25
C PRO A 21 -41.10 -33.22 8.34
N GLY A 22 -40.35 -34.23 8.77
CA GLY A 22 -39.37 -34.95 7.94
C GLY A 22 -37.89 -34.68 8.19
N LEU A 23 -37.51 -33.97 9.27
CA LEU A 23 -36.12 -33.94 9.74
C LEU A 23 -36.09 -34.39 11.20
N GLU A 24 -35.84 -35.68 11.43
CA GLU A 24 -35.26 -36.07 12.71
C GLU A 24 -33.85 -35.48 12.76
N PRO A 25 -33.47 -34.78 13.85
CA PRO A 25 -32.12 -34.25 13.98
C PRO A 25 -31.12 -35.40 13.87
N ASP A 26 -30.06 -35.19 13.09
CA ASP A 26 -28.96 -36.15 13.01
C ASP A 26 -28.45 -36.50 14.42
N GLU A 27 -28.59 -37.77 14.81
CA GLU A 27 -28.24 -38.25 16.15
C GLU A 27 -26.77 -37.98 16.48
N ILE A 28 -25.90 -38.02 15.45
CA ILE A 28 -24.46 -37.76 15.60
C ILE A 28 -24.22 -36.29 15.98
N PHE A 29 -24.96 -35.38 15.35
CA PHE A 29 -24.87 -33.96 15.66
C PHE A 29 -25.36 -33.66 17.09
N VAL A 30 -26.45 -34.31 17.53
CA VAL A 30 -26.99 -34.15 18.89
C VAL A 30 -26.02 -34.66 19.95
N GLU A 31 -25.40 -35.83 19.75
CA GLU A 31 -24.39 -36.35 20.68
C GLU A 31 -23.14 -35.46 20.73
N LYS A 32 -22.66 -34.99 19.58
CA LYS A 32 -21.49 -34.10 19.50
C LYS A 32 -21.73 -32.82 20.29
N LEU A 33 -22.86 -32.15 20.05
CA LEU A 33 -23.23 -30.91 20.75
C LEU A 33 -23.34 -31.12 22.27
N ARG A 34 -23.88 -32.28 22.69
CA ARG A 34 -24.00 -32.63 24.11
C ARG A 34 -22.64 -32.83 24.77
N SER A 35 -21.70 -33.44 24.06
CA SER A 35 -20.33 -33.68 24.53
C SER A 35 -19.54 -32.37 24.68
N GLU A 36 -19.70 -31.42 23.75
CA GLU A 36 -19.01 -30.14 23.77
C GLU A 36 -19.52 -29.24 24.92
N LEU A 37 -20.84 -29.20 25.14
CA LEU A 37 -21.45 -28.42 26.21
C LEU A 37 -21.15 -28.97 27.62
N THR A 38 -20.98 -30.29 27.76
CA THR A 38 -20.67 -30.91 29.06
C THR A 38 -19.19 -30.85 29.42
N ASN A 39 -18.30 -30.84 28.42
CA ASN A 39 -16.85 -30.81 28.64
C ASN A 39 -16.26 -29.38 28.73
N GLY A 40 -16.94 -28.35 28.21
CA GLY A 40 -16.43 -26.98 28.15
C GLY A 40 -16.36 -26.18 29.47
N SER A 41 -16.77 -26.73 30.63
CA SER A 41 -16.93 -25.94 31.88
C SER A 41 -15.87 -26.15 32.97
N LYS A 42 -14.76 -26.87 32.71
CA LYS A 42 -13.77 -27.16 33.76
C LYS A 42 -12.31 -27.02 33.31
N THR A 43 -11.81 -25.79 33.28
CA THR A 43 -10.36 -25.52 33.37
C THR A 43 -10.10 -24.44 34.41
N SER A 44 -9.97 -24.88 35.66
CA SER A 44 -9.32 -24.12 36.73
C SER A 44 -7.80 -24.16 36.52
N ILE A 45 -7.16 -23.01 36.36
CA ILE A 45 -5.71 -22.86 36.25
C ILE A 45 -5.08 -22.94 37.65
N PRO A 46 -4.16 -23.89 37.96
CA PRO A 46 -3.43 -23.86 39.21
C PRO A 46 -2.18 -22.99 39.09
N LEU A 47 -2.10 -21.96 39.93
CA LEU A 47 -0.88 -21.19 40.19
C LEU A 47 0.16 -22.08 40.90
N ARG A 48 1.31 -22.33 40.27
CA ARG A 48 2.48 -22.90 40.94
C ARG A 48 3.70 -22.03 40.72
N GLN A 49 3.97 -21.22 41.74
CA GLN A 49 5.13 -20.36 41.93
C GLN A 49 6.37 -21.23 42.21
N LYS A 50 7.38 -21.18 41.33
CA LYS A 50 8.74 -21.63 41.65
C LYS A 50 9.75 -20.54 41.27
N TRP A 51 10.54 -20.18 42.26
CA TRP A 51 11.55 -19.14 42.26
C TRP A 51 12.78 -19.62 41.48
N HIS A 52 13.10 -18.99 40.35
CA HIS A 52 14.20 -19.39 39.47
C HIS A 52 15.52 -18.69 39.87
N TRP A 53 16.41 -19.41 40.54
CA TRP A 53 17.81 -19.01 40.81
C TRP A 53 18.75 -18.88 39.58
N PRO A 54 18.52 -19.48 38.39
CA PRO A 54 19.50 -19.38 37.31
C PRO A 54 19.57 -18.01 36.60
N ILE A 55 18.69 -17.05 36.92
CA ILE A 55 18.68 -15.71 36.29
C ILE A 55 19.57 -14.70 37.05
N LEU A 56 19.79 -14.88 38.35
CA LEU A 56 20.53 -13.90 39.16
C LEU A 56 22.04 -13.90 38.90
N VAL A 57 22.62 -15.05 38.53
CA VAL A 57 24.06 -15.19 38.27
C VAL A 57 24.52 -14.41 37.02
N PRO A 58 23.86 -14.51 35.84
CA PRO A 58 24.26 -13.73 34.67
C PRO A 58 24.06 -12.21 34.85
N MET A 59 23.06 -11.78 35.64
CA MET A 59 22.84 -10.36 35.91
C MET A 59 23.96 -9.74 36.75
N ALA A 60 24.47 -10.46 37.76
CA ALA A 60 25.58 -10.00 38.58
C ALA A 60 26.90 -9.90 37.78
N MET A 61 27.15 -10.84 36.86
CA MET A 61 28.32 -10.75 35.97
C MET A 61 28.23 -9.60 34.97
N ALA A 62 27.04 -9.28 34.46
CA ALA A 62 26.85 -8.15 33.56
C ALA A 62 27.17 -6.80 34.25
N VAL A 63 26.76 -6.63 35.51
CA VAL A 63 27.04 -5.40 36.29
C VAL A 63 28.54 -5.26 36.60
N LEU A 64 29.25 -6.37 36.88
CA LEU A 64 30.69 -6.36 37.08
C LEU A 64 31.47 -6.03 35.79
N LEU A 65 31.05 -6.57 34.65
CA LEU A 65 31.67 -6.23 33.36
C LEU A 65 31.44 -4.76 32.99
N PHE A 66 30.25 -4.22 33.26
CA PHE A 66 29.92 -2.83 32.97
C PHE A 66 30.72 -1.84 33.85
N SER A 67 30.99 -2.19 35.11
CA SER A 67 31.77 -1.36 36.03
C SER A 67 33.26 -1.31 35.69
N VAL A 68 33.84 -2.39 35.16
CA VAL A 68 35.24 -2.40 34.68
C VAL A 68 35.41 -1.56 33.41
N LEU A 69 34.43 -1.61 32.49
CA LEU A 69 34.45 -0.81 31.27
C LEU A 69 34.28 0.69 31.54
N SER A 70 33.41 1.06 32.49
CA SER A 70 33.17 2.47 32.83
C SER A 70 34.31 3.10 33.65
N ALA A 71 35.04 2.32 34.47
CA ALA A 71 36.24 2.81 35.15
C ALA A 71 37.38 3.16 34.18
N SER A 72 37.41 2.55 32.99
CA SER A 72 38.41 2.83 31.95
C SER A 72 38.16 4.17 31.24
N PHE A 73 36.93 4.70 31.30
CA PHE A 73 36.55 5.98 30.69
C PHE A 73 36.71 7.19 31.62
N LEU A 74 36.87 6.98 32.93
CA LEU A 74 37.03 8.09 33.90
C LEU A 74 38.51 8.44 34.20
N GLY A 75 39.48 7.77 33.56
CA GLY A 75 40.90 7.86 33.92
C GLY A 75 41.75 8.87 33.13
N SER A 76 41.21 9.55 32.14
CA SER A 76 41.99 10.52 31.33
C SER A 76 41.29 11.85 31.25
N ASP A 77 41.53 12.73 32.22
CA ASP A 77 41.60 14.18 31.96
C ASP A 77 42.13 14.93 33.20
N THR A 78 43.42 15.26 33.17
CA THR A 78 43.99 16.36 33.95
C THR A 78 45.05 17.08 33.11
N SER A 79 44.65 18.18 32.46
CA SER A 79 45.39 19.45 32.30
C SER A 79 44.64 20.33 31.29
N LYS A 80 43.90 21.36 31.74
CA LYS A 80 44.31 22.77 31.88
C LYS A 80 44.39 23.57 30.57
N GLU A 81 43.50 24.57 30.51
CA GLU A 81 43.65 25.94 29.96
C GLU A 81 44.27 26.13 28.58
N SER A 82 43.44 26.58 27.62
CA SER A 82 43.60 27.90 27.00
C SER A 82 42.42 28.22 26.07
N SER A 83 41.66 29.24 26.45
CA SER A 83 40.78 29.99 25.57
C SER A 83 41.61 30.96 24.73
N GLU A 84 41.89 30.65 23.47
CA GLU A 84 42.11 31.59 22.36
C GLU A 84 42.49 30.81 21.09
N ASN A 85 42.02 31.30 19.94
CA ASN A 85 42.34 30.84 18.57
C ASN A 85 41.57 29.65 18.01
N VAL A 86 40.30 29.92 17.61
CA VAL A 86 39.70 29.31 16.41
C VAL A 86 39.54 30.41 15.36
N LYS A 87 40.67 30.81 14.79
CA LYS A 87 40.79 31.54 13.52
C LYS A 87 42.10 31.05 12.91
N MET A 88 42.00 30.15 11.93
CA MET A 88 43.03 29.63 11.01
C MET A 88 42.89 28.11 10.89
N ALA A 89 41.99 27.68 10.01
CA ALA A 89 42.04 26.36 9.37
C ALA A 89 41.28 26.34 8.03
N ASP A 90 40.36 27.29 7.78
CA ASP A 90 39.47 27.24 6.59
C ASP A 90 39.87 28.14 5.40
N GLU A 91 41.08 28.70 5.37
CA GLU A 91 41.52 29.53 4.22
C GLU A 91 42.18 28.75 3.07
N GLU A 92 42.41 27.43 3.20
CA GLU A 92 43.12 26.65 2.17
C GLU A 92 42.23 25.91 1.14
N ASP A 93 40.90 25.96 1.24
CA ASP A 93 40.01 25.24 0.30
C ASP A 93 39.22 26.17 -0.66
N LYS A 94 39.83 27.29 -1.06
CA LYS A 94 39.26 28.25 -2.03
C LYS A 94 39.54 27.93 -3.50
N ASP A 95 40.19 26.81 -3.83
CA ASP A 95 40.66 26.55 -5.20
C ASP A 95 39.89 25.40 -5.90
N LYS A 96 38.95 25.81 -6.78
CA LYS A 96 38.51 25.14 -8.03
C LYS A 96 37.36 24.11 -8.06
N SER A 97 36.52 23.94 -7.03
CA SER A 97 35.31 23.10 -7.17
C SER A 97 33.95 23.84 -7.25
N ASP A 98 33.91 25.14 -6.97
CA ASP A 98 32.65 25.92 -6.88
C ASP A 98 32.18 26.54 -8.20
N LYS A 99 31.70 25.72 -9.15
CA LYS A 99 30.94 26.22 -10.31
C LYS A 99 29.45 25.90 -10.29
N LYS A 100 28.93 25.23 -9.24
CA LYS A 100 27.50 24.88 -9.12
C LYS A 100 26.77 25.54 -7.94
N SER A 101 27.47 26.18 -7.01
CA SER A 101 26.89 26.80 -5.81
C SER A 101 26.71 28.32 -5.91
N GLU A 102 26.91 28.91 -7.10
CA GLU A 102 26.89 30.37 -7.34
C GLU A 102 25.66 31.04 -6.70
N GLY A 103 25.84 31.60 -5.51
CA GLY A 103 24.84 32.39 -4.79
C GLY A 103 24.50 31.93 -3.35
N ARG A 104 24.88 30.73 -2.92
CA ARG A 104 24.61 30.27 -1.54
C ARG A 104 25.86 30.38 -0.65
N ASP A 105 25.91 31.44 0.15
CA ASP A 105 26.93 31.62 1.18
C ASP A 105 26.45 30.97 2.49
N ILE A 106 27.11 29.88 2.88
CA ILE A 106 26.80 29.13 4.11
C ILE A 106 26.86 30.02 5.36
N TYR A 107 27.77 30.99 5.41
CA TYR A 107 27.93 31.86 6.58
C TYR A 107 26.74 32.78 6.78
N ASN A 108 26.17 33.29 5.69
CA ASN A 108 24.95 34.10 5.74
C ASN A 108 23.72 33.26 6.14
N LEU A 109 23.64 32.00 5.69
CA LEU A 109 22.54 31.11 6.04
C LEU A 109 22.56 30.74 7.53
N ILE A 110 23.71 30.32 8.07
CA ILE A 110 23.81 29.98 9.51
C ILE A 110 23.72 31.21 10.42
N ALA A 111 24.05 32.41 9.93
CA ALA A 111 23.87 33.65 10.68
C ALA A 111 22.40 34.13 10.72
N SER A 112 21.63 33.84 9.68
CA SER A 112 20.23 34.25 9.56
C SER A 112 19.22 33.24 10.12
N ASN A 113 19.62 31.98 10.31
CA ASN A 113 18.75 30.92 10.80
C ASN A 113 19.48 30.03 11.83
N GLU A 114 19.06 30.12 13.10
CA GLU A 114 19.64 29.34 14.20
C GLU A 114 19.42 27.82 14.04
N GLY A 115 18.35 27.38 13.35
CA GLY A 115 18.15 25.98 12.98
C GLY A 115 19.25 25.49 12.04
N PHE A 116 19.56 26.25 10.99
CA PHE A 116 20.65 25.92 10.06
C PHE A 116 22.01 25.86 10.74
N LYS A 117 22.29 26.77 11.69
CA LYS A 117 23.50 26.73 12.50
C LYS A 117 23.60 25.46 13.34
N ARG A 118 22.51 25.03 13.99
CA ARG A 118 22.48 23.78 14.76
C ARG A 118 22.70 22.55 13.87
N VAL A 119 22.09 22.52 12.70
CA VAL A 119 22.32 21.46 11.69
C VAL A 119 23.79 21.39 11.31
N TYR A 120 24.36 22.52 10.88
CA TYR A 120 25.74 22.60 10.46
C TYR A 120 26.69 22.09 11.54
N GLN A 121 26.54 22.60 12.77
CA GLN A 121 27.38 22.22 13.90
C GLN A 121 27.25 20.74 14.27
N THR A 122 26.02 20.23 14.34
CA THR A 122 25.76 18.85 14.78
C THR A 122 26.24 17.83 13.75
N VAL A 123 25.98 18.07 12.47
CA VAL A 123 26.42 17.19 11.38
C VAL A 123 27.94 17.25 11.24
N THR A 124 28.55 18.44 11.26
CA THR A 124 30.02 18.57 11.20
C THR A 124 30.69 17.86 12.36
N LYS A 125 30.16 18.00 13.58
CA LYS A 125 30.69 17.31 14.78
C LYS A 125 30.55 15.79 14.67
N SER A 126 29.42 15.30 14.17
CA SER A 126 29.13 13.86 14.12
C SER A 126 29.86 13.15 12.98
N THR A 127 30.04 13.83 11.84
CA THR A 127 30.67 13.24 10.64
C THR A 127 32.16 13.57 10.52
N GLY A 128 32.64 14.61 11.21
CA GLY A 128 33.97 15.18 10.99
C GLY A 128 34.11 15.94 9.67
N SER A 129 33.01 16.20 8.94
CA SER A 129 33.03 16.85 7.62
C SER A 129 32.24 18.17 7.61
N PRO A 130 32.92 19.33 7.53
CA PRO A 130 32.27 20.63 7.34
C PRO A 130 31.44 20.69 6.05
N THR A 131 31.89 19.99 5.00
CA THR A 131 31.17 19.89 3.72
C THR A 131 29.83 19.18 3.89
N ALA A 132 29.78 18.08 4.67
CA ALA A 132 28.52 17.40 4.95
C ALA A 132 27.51 18.30 5.67
N GLY A 133 27.98 19.06 6.68
CA GLY A 133 27.16 20.05 7.38
C GLY A 133 26.66 21.14 6.43
N ARG A 134 27.53 21.63 5.54
CA ARG A 134 27.19 22.66 4.54
C ARG A 134 26.12 22.18 3.56
N GLU A 135 26.32 21.02 2.94
CA GLU A 135 25.40 20.52 1.92
C GLU A 135 24.02 20.18 2.51
N LEU A 136 23.95 19.68 3.74
CA LEU A 136 22.65 19.43 4.38
C LEU A 136 21.92 20.75 4.71
N VAL A 137 22.64 21.81 5.09
CA VAL A 137 22.04 23.15 5.23
C VAL A 137 21.54 23.67 3.89
N PHE A 138 22.29 23.48 2.81
CA PHE A 138 21.85 23.87 1.47
C PHE A 138 20.61 23.11 1.00
N TYR A 139 20.49 21.83 1.37
CA TYR A 139 19.28 21.05 1.15
C TYR A 139 18.06 21.65 1.89
N PHE A 140 18.17 21.93 3.19
CA PHE A 140 17.07 22.54 3.93
C PHE A 140 16.74 23.97 3.48
N ASP A 141 17.74 24.77 3.10
CA ASP A 141 17.52 26.10 2.50
C ASP A 141 16.77 26.00 1.16
N ALA A 142 17.10 25.01 0.33
CA ALA A 142 16.39 24.76 -0.92
C ALA A 142 14.94 24.32 -0.69
N LEU A 143 14.67 23.48 0.32
CA LEU A 143 13.31 23.15 0.74
C LEU A 143 12.54 24.41 1.18
N GLN A 144 13.15 25.25 2.02
CA GLN A 144 12.55 26.50 2.52
C GLN A 144 12.21 27.47 1.38
N LYS A 145 13.10 27.59 0.38
CA LYS A 145 12.94 28.49 -0.77
C LYS A 145 12.15 27.89 -1.92
N LYS A 146 11.74 26.62 -1.82
CA LYS A 146 11.12 25.86 -2.92
C LYS A 146 11.96 25.84 -4.20
N ASP A 147 13.28 25.67 -4.06
CA ASP A 147 14.22 25.56 -5.19
C ASP A 147 14.13 24.16 -5.82
N GLU A 148 13.12 23.95 -6.67
CA GLU A 148 12.85 22.66 -7.33
C GLU A 148 14.09 22.10 -8.03
N LYS A 149 14.86 22.97 -8.69
CA LYS A 149 16.02 22.57 -9.48
C LYS A 149 17.12 22.00 -8.60
N TYR A 150 17.43 22.65 -7.47
CA TYR A 150 18.44 22.09 -6.57
C TYR A 150 17.97 20.80 -5.91
N ILE A 151 16.70 20.74 -5.48
CA ILE A 151 16.14 19.52 -4.89
C ILE A 151 16.20 18.36 -5.90
N GLN A 152 15.89 18.63 -7.18
CA GLN A 152 16.03 17.63 -8.24
C GLN A 152 17.49 17.19 -8.47
N ASP A 153 18.45 18.10 -8.37
CA ASP A 153 19.88 17.79 -8.55
C ASP A 153 20.46 16.92 -7.41
N VAL A 154 19.90 17.01 -6.19
CA VAL A 154 20.42 16.30 -4.99
C VAL A 154 19.62 15.07 -4.59
N LEU A 155 18.38 14.91 -5.05
CA LEU A 155 17.58 13.71 -4.78
C LEU A 155 18.04 12.52 -5.64
N VAL A 156 18.19 11.34 -5.03
CA VAL A 156 18.54 10.10 -5.75
C VAL A 156 17.26 9.36 -6.15
N PHE A 157 16.87 9.47 -7.41
CA PHE A 157 15.59 8.97 -7.96
C PHE A 157 15.55 7.48 -8.31
N GLU A 158 16.36 6.60 -7.69
CA GLU A 158 16.36 5.19 -8.11
C GLU A 158 15.02 4.46 -7.85
N TYR A 159 14.07 5.04 -7.10
CA TYR A 159 12.81 4.36 -6.75
C TYR A 159 11.51 5.16 -6.90
N PHE A 160 11.52 6.44 -7.27
CA PHE A 160 10.29 7.23 -7.38
C PHE A 160 10.35 8.18 -8.58
N GLU A 161 9.67 7.85 -9.67
CA GLU A 161 9.61 8.70 -10.88
C GLU A 161 8.84 10.02 -10.66
N ASN A 162 8.18 10.21 -9.52
CA ASN A 162 7.48 11.43 -9.17
C ASN A 162 7.97 11.98 -7.82
N ASN A 163 8.08 13.32 -7.75
CA ASN A 163 7.74 14.14 -6.57
C ASN A 163 8.79 15.04 -5.90
N VAL A 164 9.59 15.78 -6.69
CA VAL A 164 10.14 17.06 -6.17
C VAL A 164 9.03 17.94 -5.59
N LYS A 165 7.86 17.97 -6.25
CA LYS A 165 6.69 18.73 -5.79
C LYS A 165 6.14 18.23 -4.46
N GLU A 166 5.91 16.93 -4.25
CA GLU A 166 5.40 16.47 -2.95
C GLU A 166 6.42 16.67 -1.83
N VAL A 167 7.73 16.54 -2.12
CA VAL A 167 8.75 16.89 -1.14
C VAL A 167 8.63 18.36 -0.72
N LEU A 168 8.53 19.27 -1.69
CA LEU A 168 8.35 20.68 -1.40
C LEU A 168 7.02 21.01 -0.69
N ASP A 169 5.94 20.35 -1.07
CA ASP A 169 4.62 20.52 -0.46
C ASP A 169 4.56 19.97 0.97
N TYR A 170 5.29 18.88 1.24
CA TYR A 170 5.42 18.33 2.58
C TYR A 170 6.11 19.33 3.52
N TYR A 171 7.24 19.89 3.11
CA TYR A 171 8.01 20.83 3.94
C TYR A 171 7.55 22.30 3.85
N HIS A 172 6.52 22.62 3.06
CA HIS A 172 6.02 24.00 2.92
C HIS A 172 5.64 24.66 4.25
N SER A 173 5.17 23.88 5.23
CA SER A 173 4.79 24.38 6.56
C SER A 173 5.86 24.21 7.64
N ALA A 174 7.02 23.68 7.29
CA ALA A 174 8.11 23.45 8.24
C ALA A 174 8.70 24.77 8.74
N ASP A 175 8.81 24.92 10.07
CA ASP A 175 9.60 25.99 10.67
C ASP A 175 11.07 25.58 10.74
N PHE A 176 11.83 25.88 9.69
CA PHE A 176 13.25 25.59 9.61
C PHE A 176 14.09 26.27 10.71
N SER A 177 13.57 27.28 11.42
CA SER A 177 14.27 27.88 12.56
C SER A 177 14.28 26.97 13.81
N THR A 178 13.35 26.02 13.87
CA THR A 178 13.23 25.02 14.94
C THR A 178 13.98 23.73 14.64
N LEU A 179 14.67 23.65 13.50
CA LEU A 179 15.32 22.42 13.06
C LEU A 179 16.39 21.96 14.07
N GLU A 180 16.37 20.68 14.40
CA GLU A 180 17.28 20.05 15.34
C GLU A 180 17.65 18.65 14.84
N ILE A 181 18.95 18.33 14.81
CA ILE A 181 19.43 17.00 14.46
C ILE A 181 19.46 16.15 15.74
N GLU A 182 18.68 15.07 15.75
CA GLU A 182 18.62 14.14 16.88
C GLU A 182 19.77 13.14 16.83
N SER A 183 20.03 12.55 15.66
CA SER A 183 21.11 11.58 15.46
C SER A 183 21.68 11.61 14.05
N VAL A 184 22.96 11.23 13.93
CA VAL A 184 23.63 10.96 12.65
C VAL A 184 24.29 9.59 12.77
N GLU A 185 23.74 8.60 12.09
CA GLU A 185 24.21 7.21 12.15
C GLU A 185 24.94 6.87 10.85
N SER A 186 26.26 6.72 10.91
CA SER A 186 27.06 6.33 9.74
C SER A 186 26.92 4.83 9.46
N SER A 187 26.64 4.48 8.20
CA SER A 187 26.68 3.10 7.70
C SER A 187 28.05 2.76 7.11
N GLN A 188 28.31 1.46 6.94
CA GLN A 188 29.57 0.96 6.38
C GLN A 188 29.78 1.33 4.89
N HIS A 189 28.78 1.91 4.22
CA HIS A 189 28.81 2.21 2.79
C HIS A 189 28.91 3.72 2.48
N GLY A 190 29.39 4.54 3.43
CA GLY A 190 29.53 5.99 3.21
C GLY A 190 28.21 6.76 3.20
N ARG A 191 27.10 6.09 3.51
CA ARG A 191 25.79 6.71 3.74
C ARG A 191 25.57 6.94 5.23
N SER A 192 24.98 8.06 5.60
CA SER A 192 24.58 8.37 6.96
C SER A 192 23.07 8.52 7.03
N LEU A 193 22.45 7.91 8.04
CA LEU A 193 21.05 8.14 8.36
C LEU A 193 20.98 9.33 9.33
N VAL A 194 20.36 10.42 8.89
CA VAL A 194 20.20 11.64 9.69
C VAL A 194 18.77 11.70 10.21
N THR A 195 18.59 11.61 11.52
CA THR A 195 17.30 11.81 12.18
C THR A 195 17.21 13.25 12.67
N PHE A 196 16.13 13.95 12.33
CA PHE A 196 15.95 15.36 12.67
C PHE A 196 14.50 15.68 13.02
N ASN A 197 14.31 16.78 13.74
CA ASN A 197 13.02 17.27 14.17
C ASN A 197 12.81 18.71 13.70
N PHE A 198 11.55 19.08 13.43
CA PHE A 198 11.14 20.46 13.18
C PHE A 198 9.67 20.66 13.58
N LEU A 199 9.28 21.88 13.89
CA LEU A 199 7.88 22.25 14.15
C LEU A 199 7.14 22.42 12.81
N ASP A 200 6.02 21.74 12.64
CA ASP A 200 5.10 21.99 11.52
C ASP A 200 4.09 23.06 11.92
N ASN A 201 4.12 24.22 11.26
CA ASN A 201 3.25 25.36 11.56
C ASN A 201 1.75 25.07 11.30
N ARG A 202 1.42 24.10 10.43
CA ARG A 202 0.03 23.67 10.19
C ARG A 202 -0.49 22.84 11.35
N LYS A 203 0.29 21.86 11.78
CA LYS A 203 -0.09 20.89 12.81
C LYS A 203 0.15 21.41 14.23
N LYS A 204 1.01 22.43 14.38
CA LYS A 204 1.55 22.92 15.65
C LYS A 204 2.17 21.78 16.47
N ASP A 205 2.82 20.85 15.79
CA ASP A 205 3.39 19.65 16.38
C ASP A 205 4.83 19.46 15.91
N LEU A 206 5.62 18.78 16.74
CA LEU A 206 7.01 18.45 16.46
C LEU A 206 7.04 17.21 15.55
N ILE A 207 7.48 17.39 14.33
CA ILE A 207 7.63 16.34 13.34
C ILE A 207 9.05 15.78 13.39
N ARG A 208 9.15 14.45 13.46
CA ARG A 208 10.41 13.70 13.43
C ARG A 208 10.59 13.03 12.07
N LYS A 209 11.75 13.22 11.45
CA LYS A 209 12.08 12.68 10.12
C LYS A 209 13.45 12.04 10.05
N ARG A 210 13.63 11.22 9.02
CA ARG A 210 14.89 10.53 8.71
C ARG A 210 15.25 10.75 7.25
N LEU A 211 16.48 11.21 7.01
CA LEU A 211 17.07 11.31 5.67
C LEU A 211 18.18 10.27 5.56
N LEU A 212 18.18 9.50 4.48
CA LEU A 212 19.37 8.75 4.12
C LEU A 212 20.22 9.65 3.23
N VAL A 213 21.41 9.99 3.73
CA VAL A 213 22.31 10.95 3.11
C VAL A 213 23.57 10.23 2.67
N ASP A 214 23.87 10.24 1.38
CA ASP A 214 25.14 9.76 0.85
C ASP A 214 26.12 10.92 0.76
N LEU A 215 27.23 10.79 1.50
CA LEU A 215 28.31 11.78 1.62
C LEU A 215 29.63 11.24 1.05
N SER A 216 29.58 10.13 0.31
CA SER A 216 30.77 9.35 -0.07
C SER A 216 31.75 10.10 -0.98
N ASP A 217 31.28 11.06 -1.78
CA ASP A 217 32.14 11.83 -2.69
C ASP A 217 32.77 13.07 -2.03
N GLY A 218 32.38 13.39 -0.80
CA GLY A 218 32.85 14.55 -0.03
C GLY A 218 32.54 15.90 -0.67
N LYS A 219 31.73 15.95 -1.73
CA LYS A 219 31.50 17.16 -2.56
C LYS A 219 30.02 17.42 -2.80
N HIS A 220 29.21 16.38 -2.91
CA HIS A 220 27.79 16.47 -3.17
C HIS A 220 27.03 15.63 -2.15
N ILE A 221 25.87 16.15 -1.76
CA ILE A 221 24.91 15.39 -1.00
C ILE A 221 23.97 14.68 -1.97
N LYS A 222 23.75 13.40 -1.71
CA LYS A 222 22.72 12.61 -2.34
C LYS A 222 21.70 12.26 -1.27
N VAL A 223 20.50 12.82 -1.38
CA VAL A 223 19.45 12.68 -0.37
C VAL A 223 18.41 11.69 -0.86
N LEU A 224 18.11 10.70 -0.02
CA LEU A 224 16.89 9.92 -0.11
C LEU A 224 16.00 10.35 1.05
N ASP A 225 15.05 11.24 0.74
CA ASP A 225 14.04 11.71 1.67
C ASP A 225 12.80 10.83 1.55
N TYR A 226 12.68 9.87 2.46
CA TYR A 226 11.50 9.01 2.50
C TYR A 226 10.38 9.76 3.21
N ILE A 227 9.51 10.37 2.43
CA ILE A 227 8.23 10.81 2.94
C ILE A 227 7.33 9.60 2.96
N ASP A 228 7.08 9.07 4.16
CA ASP A 228 6.07 8.03 4.34
C ASP A 228 4.76 8.51 3.68
N PRO A 229 4.27 7.82 2.63
CA PRO A 229 3.03 8.19 1.97
C PRO A 229 1.85 8.30 2.95
N ALA A 230 1.90 7.58 4.07
CA ALA A 230 0.90 7.67 5.14
C ALA A 230 0.87 9.05 5.81
N GLU A 231 1.98 9.81 5.83
CA GLU A 231 2.04 11.14 6.43
C GLU A 231 1.54 12.27 5.52
N ILE A 232 1.74 12.16 4.19
CA ILE A 232 1.13 13.08 3.20
C ILE A 232 -0.38 12.87 3.19
N ASN A 233 -0.85 11.63 3.35
CA ASN A 233 -2.26 11.30 3.31
C ASN A 233 -3.07 11.72 4.54
N PHE A 234 -2.46 12.10 5.67
CA PHE A 234 -3.24 12.38 6.88
C PHE A 234 -4.22 13.55 6.74
N GLU A 235 -3.84 14.65 6.08
CA GLU A 235 -4.75 15.79 5.85
C GLU A 235 -5.88 15.42 4.87
N LYS A 236 -5.55 14.68 3.81
CA LYS A 236 -6.53 14.20 2.82
C LYS A 236 -7.50 13.22 3.47
N GLU A 237 -7.01 12.24 4.23
CA GLU A 237 -7.82 11.28 4.98
C GLU A 237 -8.71 11.95 6.01
N ALA A 238 -8.23 12.97 6.72
CA ALA A 238 -9.05 13.74 7.65
C ALA A 238 -10.20 14.46 6.93
N LYS A 239 -9.94 15.09 5.78
CA LYS A 239 -10.97 15.71 4.93
C LYS A 239 -11.97 14.68 4.41
N VAL A 240 -11.48 13.56 3.89
CA VAL A 240 -12.30 12.44 3.38
C VAL A 240 -13.21 11.92 4.49
N LYS A 241 -12.68 11.67 5.68
CA LYS A 241 -13.47 11.19 6.82
C LYS A 241 -14.57 12.18 7.20
N VAL A 242 -14.22 13.45 7.40
CA VAL A 242 -15.19 14.50 7.76
C VAL A 242 -16.25 14.66 6.68
N LYS A 243 -15.87 14.61 5.41
CA LYS A 243 -16.79 14.72 4.29
C LYS A 243 -17.71 13.51 4.21
N ALA A 244 -17.18 12.28 4.33
CA ALA A 244 -17.98 11.05 4.33
C ALA A 244 -19.01 11.05 5.48
N GLU A 245 -18.61 11.43 6.70
CA GLU A 245 -19.52 11.58 7.84
C GLU A 245 -20.59 12.66 7.58
N TYR A 246 -20.21 13.77 6.95
CA TYR A 246 -21.18 14.80 6.56
C TYR A 246 -22.18 14.27 5.54
N LEU A 247 -21.74 13.53 4.51
CA LEU A 247 -22.64 12.93 3.52
C LEU A 247 -23.61 11.96 4.16
N ASP A 248 -23.09 11.11 5.05
CA ASP A 248 -23.89 10.11 5.74
C ASP A 248 -25.02 10.72 6.57
N ASN A 249 -24.73 11.82 7.27
CA ASN A 249 -25.70 12.49 8.12
C ASN A 249 -26.71 13.36 7.37
N ASN A 250 -26.39 13.80 6.15
CA ASN A 250 -27.19 14.81 5.45
C ASN A 250 -27.92 14.25 4.22
N PHE A 251 -27.48 13.15 3.63
CA PHE A 251 -28.06 12.57 2.42
C PHE A 251 -29.00 11.40 2.71
N ARG A 252 -30.13 11.31 2.00
CA ARG A 252 -31.27 10.45 2.36
C ARG A 252 -32.15 10.11 1.14
N LEU A 253 -32.80 8.95 1.18
CA LEU A 253 -33.79 8.56 0.17
C LEU A 253 -34.89 9.62 0.03
N GLY A 254 -35.43 9.74 -1.18
CA GLY A 254 -36.51 10.69 -1.49
C GLY A 254 -36.07 12.14 -1.69
N MET A 255 -34.78 12.46 -1.46
CA MET A 255 -34.20 13.76 -1.83
C MET A 255 -34.41 14.06 -3.30
N THR A 256 -34.64 15.34 -3.62
CA THR A 256 -34.70 15.83 -4.99
C THR A 256 -33.31 16.12 -5.55
N GLU A 257 -33.19 16.16 -6.87
CA GLU A 257 -31.97 16.60 -7.57
C GLU A 257 -31.46 17.96 -7.09
N LYS A 258 -32.38 18.90 -6.85
CA LYS A 258 -32.05 20.23 -6.35
C LYS A 258 -31.45 20.19 -4.93
N GLU A 259 -31.97 19.35 -4.05
CA GLU A 259 -31.39 19.17 -2.71
C GLU A 259 -30.00 18.53 -2.78
N ALA A 260 -29.79 17.55 -3.66
CA ALA A 260 -28.47 16.97 -3.88
C ALA A 260 -27.47 18.01 -4.39
N ILE A 261 -27.83 18.79 -5.41
CA ILE A 261 -26.96 19.86 -5.94
C ILE A 261 -26.61 20.90 -4.86
N GLN A 262 -27.50 21.17 -3.90
CA GLN A 262 -27.19 22.07 -2.78
C GLN A 262 -26.11 21.50 -1.84
N ILE A 263 -25.99 20.17 -1.74
CA ILE A 263 -25.03 19.48 -0.87
C ILE A 263 -23.68 19.29 -1.57
N PHE A 264 -23.70 18.91 -2.85
CA PHE A 264 -22.50 18.49 -3.59
C PHE A 264 -22.01 19.51 -4.63
N GLY A 265 -22.85 20.49 -4.97
CA GLY A 265 -22.64 21.33 -6.14
C GLY A 265 -23.07 20.64 -7.43
N SER A 266 -22.82 21.31 -8.55
CA SER A 266 -23.24 20.89 -9.89
C SER A 266 -22.17 20.11 -10.67
N SER A 267 -21.06 19.71 -10.04
CA SER A 267 -19.99 18.95 -10.68
C SER A 267 -20.20 17.45 -10.44
N TYR A 268 -20.98 16.82 -11.33
CA TYR A 268 -21.20 15.37 -11.36
C TYR A 268 -21.16 14.85 -12.79
N GLU A 269 -20.89 13.55 -12.93
CA GLU A 269 -21.08 12.82 -14.18
C GLU A 269 -22.46 12.15 -14.16
N GLU A 270 -23.22 12.25 -15.25
CA GLU A 270 -24.53 11.63 -15.38
C GLU A 270 -24.48 10.42 -16.31
N TYR A 271 -25.09 9.33 -15.86
CA TYR A 271 -25.21 8.08 -16.60
C TYR A 271 -26.68 7.70 -16.69
N THR A 272 -27.24 7.64 -17.89
CA THR A 272 -28.63 7.18 -18.08
C THR A 272 -28.69 5.65 -18.02
N ASP A 273 -29.71 5.09 -17.39
CA ASP A 273 -29.93 3.65 -17.38
C ASP A 273 -31.38 3.36 -17.78
N SER A 274 -31.58 2.99 -19.05
CA SER A 274 -32.92 2.70 -19.58
C SER A 274 -33.44 1.33 -19.18
N ASP A 275 -32.55 0.44 -18.71
CA ASP A 275 -32.81 -0.99 -18.60
C ASP A 275 -32.77 -1.48 -17.14
N ALA A 276 -32.61 -0.57 -16.18
CA ALA A 276 -32.55 -0.93 -14.77
C ALA A 276 -33.90 -1.47 -14.26
N GLU A 277 -33.88 -2.73 -13.81
CA GLU A 277 -35.05 -3.41 -13.24
C GLU A 277 -35.48 -2.84 -11.87
N ASP A 278 -34.62 -2.05 -11.22
CA ASP A 278 -34.85 -1.51 -9.89
C ASP A 278 -35.64 -0.18 -9.87
N GLY A 279 -36.00 0.35 -11.04
CA GLY A 279 -36.72 1.61 -11.21
C GLY A 279 -35.84 2.85 -11.28
N THR A 280 -34.51 2.69 -11.22
CA THR A 280 -33.56 3.78 -11.45
C THR A 280 -33.56 4.18 -12.93
N VAL A 281 -33.65 5.46 -13.24
CA VAL A 281 -33.62 5.95 -14.64
C VAL A 281 -32.27 6.58 -15.02
N LYS A 282 -31.52 7.02 -14.02
CA LYS A 282 -30.17 7.57 -14.18
C LYS A 282 -29.39 7.53 -12.87
N TYR A 283 -28.08 7.61 -13.01
CA TYR A 283 -27.14 7.72 -11.92
C TYR A 283 -26.34 9.02 -12.03
N TRP A 284 -26.09 9.65 -10.88
CA TRP A 284 -25.07 10.69 -10.75
C TRP A 284 -23.85 10.13 -10.02
N LEU A 285 -22.68 10.47 -10.52
CA LEU A 285 -21.39 10.16 -9.91
C LEU A 285 -20.70 11.44 -9.48
N TYR A 286 -20.39 11.52 -8.18
CA TYR A 286 -19.52 12.54 -7.61
C TYR A 286 -18.18 11.93 -7.23
N GLN A 287 -17.09 12.57 -7.66
CA GLN A 287 -15.73 12.27 -7.23
C GLN A 287 -15.23 13.43 -6.37
N LEU A 288 -15.25 13.24 -5.05
CA LEU A 288 -14.90 14.28 -4.09
C LEU A 288 -13.46 14.06 -3.61
N GLU A 289 -12.76 15.16 -3.34
CA GLU A 289 -11.34 15.15 -2.99
C GLU A 289 -10.50 14.38 -4.02
N ALA A 290 -10.85 14.51 -5.30
CA ALA A 290 -10.09 13.94 -6.41
C ALA A 290 -8.95 14.88 -6.83
N ASP A 291 -7.81 14.30 -7.20
CA ASP A 291 -6.68 15.09 -7.71
C ASP A 291 -7.00 15.68 -9.09
N GLU A 292 -6.42 16.83 -9.42
CA GLU A 292 -6.77 17.61 -10.63
C GLU A 292 -6.59 16.83 -11.96
N ASN A 293 -5.70 15.83 -11.98
CA ASN A 293 -5.40 15.02 -13.15
C ASN A 293 -6.08 13.64 -13.13
N THR A 294 -6.90 13.35 -12.12
CA THR A 294 -7.56 12.07 -12.01
C THR A 294 -8.71 12.02 -13.00
N THR A 295 -8.49 11.36 -14.14
CA THR A 295 -9.55 11.01 -15.06
C THR A 295 -10.17 9.68 -14.62
N SER A 296 -11.45 9.73 -14.28
CA SER A 296 -12.26 8.53 -14.07
C SER A 296 -12.19 7.67 -15.33
N LYS A 297 -11.63 6.45 -15.22
CA LYS A 297 -11.63 5.46 -16.30
C LYS A 297 -12.77 4.47 -16.16
N VAL A 298 -13.82 4.80 -15.42
CA VAL A 298 -14.91 3.85 -15.15
C VAL A 298 -15.61 3.51 -16.47
N PRO A 299 -15.41 2.30 -17.05
CA PRO A 299 -15.88 2.00 -18.40
C PRO A 299 -17.38 1.69 -18.45
N ASN A 300 -18.00 1.45 -17.29
CA ASN A 300 -19.37 0.97 -17.17
C ASN A 300 -20.10 1.55 -15.94
N LYS A 301 -21.43 1.72 -16.08
CA LYS A 301 -22.38 2.47 -15.23
C LYS A 301 -22.51 2.02 -13.76
N SER A 302 -21.63 1.15 -13.27
CA SER A 302 -21.72 0.55 -11.92
C SER A 302 -20.37 0.11 -11.36
N MET A 303 -19.26 0.47 -12.02
CA MET A 303 -17.93 0.11 -11.56
C MET A 303 -17.38 1.17 -10.61
N VAL A 304 -17.01 0.73 -9.40
CA VAL A 304 -16.28 1.55 -8.45
C VAL A 304 -14.83 1.65 -8.92
N ASP A 305 -14.28 2.86 -8.94
CA ASP A 305 -12.88 3.08 -9.28
C ASP A 305 -11.99 2.74 -8.07
N PHE A 306 -11.92 1.44 -7.77
CA PHE A 306 -11.16 0.93 -6.63
C PHE A 306 -9.68 1.25 -6.73
N GLU A 307 -9.14 1.36 -7.95
CA GLU A 307 -7.73 1.71 -8.17
C GLU A 307 -7.46 3.14 -7.68
N ASN A 308 -8.24 4.11 -8.16
CA ASN A 308 -8.04 5.50 -7.76
C ASN A 308 -8.45 5.76 -6.30
N LEU A 309 -9.40 5.01 -5.74
CA LEU A 309 -9.70 5.06 -4.29
C LEU A 309 -8.57 4.46 -3.45
N HIS A 310 -8.05 3.29 -3.81
CA HIS A 310 -6.96 2.62 -3.10
C HIS A 310 -5.69 3.48 -3.13
N ASN A 311 -5.35 4.00 -4.31
CA ASN A 311 -4.21 4.89 -4.52
C ASN A 311 -4.46 6.31 -4.02
N GLN A 312 -5.59 6.56 -3.35
CA GLN A 312 -6.03 7.83 -2.79
C GLN A 312 -6.02 8.99 -3.78
N LYS A 313 -6.15 8.72 -5.08
CA LYS A 313 -6.33 9.73 -6.14
C LYS A 313 -7.76 10.28 -6.16
N ILE A 314 -8.72 9.49 -5.66
CA ILE A 314 -10.09 9.89 -5.33
C ILE A 314 -10.28 9.67 -3.83
N GLY A 315 -10.75 10.70 -3.12
CA GLY A 315 -11.05 10.55 -1.69
C GLY A 315 -12.39 9.85 -1.44
N ILE A 316 -13.44 10.28 -2.15
CA ILE A 316 -14.78 9.70 -2.07
C ILE A 316 -15.36 9.56 -3.46
N GLN A 317 -15.88 8.36 -3.77
CA GLN A 317 -16.72 8.11 -4.92
C GLN A 317 -18.16 7.90 -4.44
N PHE A 318 -19.07 8.77 -4.87
CA PHE A 318 -20.46 8.77 -4.39
C PHE A 318 -21.43 8.68 -5.57
N TRP A 319 -22.15 7.57 -5.63
CA TRP A 319 -23.16 7.28 -6.65
C TRP A 319 -24.56 7.50 -6.09
N ILE A 320 -25.43 8.09 -6.89
CA ILE A 320 -26.83 8.37 -6.56
C ILE A 320 -27.72 7.87 -7.69
N GLY A 321 -28.59 6.90 -7.41
CA GLY A 321 -29.62 6.43 -8.35
C GLY A 321 -30.92 7.21 -8.19
N TRP A 322 -31.47 7.68 -9.30
CA TRP A 322 -32.67 8.53 -9.37
C TRP A 322 -33.88 7.77 -9.91
N SER A 323 -35.06 7.98 -9.30
CA SER A 323 -36.36 7.52 -9.84
C SER A 323 -36.81 8.36 -11.04
N THR A 324 -37.85 7.91 -11.73
CA THR A 324 -38.63 8.71 -12.69
C THR A 324 -39.14 10.05 -12.13
N ASP A 325 -39.41 10.12 -10.83
CA ASP A 325 -39.91 11.33 -10.15
C ASP A 325 -38.78 12.26 -9.64
N GLU A 326 -37.56 12.09 -10.16
CA GLU A 326 -36.37 12.88 -9.79
C GLU A 326 -36.03 12.83 -8.29
N LYS A 327 -36.27 11.68 -7.66
CA LYS A 327 -35.97 11.42 -6.26
C LYS A 327 -34.90 10.35 -6.10
N VAL A 328 -34.08 10.50 -5.06
CA VAL A 328 -33.08 9.50 -4.69
C VAL A 328 -33.75 8.18 -4.35
N MET A 329 -33.42 7.14 -5.10
CA MET A 329 -33.86 5.76 -4.87
C MET A 329 -32.80 4.91 -4.21
N ASN A 330 -31.55 5.06 -4.59
CA ASN A 330 -30.45 4.34 -3.97
C ASN A 330 -29.21 5.22 -3.96
N MET A 331 -28.24 4.87 -3.13
CA MET A 331 -26.92 5.49 -3.15
C MET A 331 -25.85 4.50 -2.74
N SER A 332 -24.64 4.71 -3.23
CA SER A 332 -23.47 4.00 -2.75
C SER A 332 -22.29 4.95 -2.60
N MET A 333 -21.70 4.96 -1.41
CA MET A 333 -20.53 5.74 -1.06
C MET A 333 -19.34 4.81 -0.86
N PHE A 334 -18.23 5.10 -1.53
CA PHE A 334 -16.96 4.41 -1.39
C PHE A 334 -15.89 5.44 -1.05
N TYR A 335 -15.07 5.18 -0.03
CA TYR A 335 -14.03 6.13 0.39
C TYR A 335 -12.84 5.40 0.99
N SER A 336 -11.64 5.97 0.87
CA SER A 336 -10.40 5.36 1.34
C SER A 336 -9.91 6.02 2.62
N LEU A 337 -9.65 5.23 3.67
CA LEU A 337 -9.00 5.67 4.90
C LEU A 337 -7.89 4.70 5.26
N LYS A 338 -6.67 5.21 5.44
CA LYS A 338 -5.48 4.40 5.79
C LYS A 338 -5.24 3.26 4.80
N GLY A 339 -5.48 3.53 3.52
CA GLY A 339 -5.38 2.53 2.44
C GLY A 339 -6.48 1.46 2.44
N LYS A 340 -7.48 1.55 3.31
CA LYS A 340 -8.64 0.66 3.31
C LYS A 340 -9.84 1.36 2.68
N ILE A 341 -10.52 0.66 1.77
CA ILE A 341 -11.75 1.16 1.15
C ILE A 341 -12.92 0.77 2.04
N HIS A 342 -13.67 1.77 2.45
CA HIS A 342 -14.92 1.67 3.17
C HIS A 342 -16.08 1.84 2.19
N SER A 343 -17.21 1.19 2.49
CA SER A 343 -18.40 1.29 1.66
C SER A 343 -19.68 1.38 2.47
N LYS A 344 -20.60 2.22 1.98
CA LYS A 344 -21.96 2.32 2.50
C LYS A 344 -22.94 2.39 1.34
N ILE A 345 -23.84 1.41 1.26
CA ILE A 345 -24.85 1.31 0.21
C ILE A 345 -26.23 1.39 0.86
N LEU A 346 -27.05 2.34 0.42
CA LEU A 346 -28.46 2.46 0.80
C LEU A 346 -29.32 2.05 -0.40
N LYS A 347 -30.06 0.96 -0.25
CA LYS A 347 -30.98 0.43 -1.26
C LYS A 347 -32.33 1.16 -1.23
N SER A 348 -33.13 0.96 -2.27
CA SER A 348 -34.46 1.57 -2.43
C SER A 348 -35.50 1.13 -1.41
N ASP A 349 -35.31 -0.04 -0.80
CA ASP A 349 -36.13 -0.51 0.31
C ASP A 349 -35.71 0.07 1.68
N GLY A 350 -34.68 0.92 1.72
CA GLY A 350 -34.12 1.48 2.94
C GLY A 350 -33.07 0.59 3.62
N THR A 351 -32.75 -0.58 3.06
CA THR A 351 -31.70 -1.45 3.59
C THR A 351 -30.33 -0.78 3.45
N ILE A 352 -29.60 -0.71 4.55
CA ILE A 352 -28.22 -0.21 4.61
C ILE A 352 -27.26 -1.40 4.62
N LEU A 353 -26.28 -1.39 3.71
CA LEU A 353 -25.13 -2.27 3.71
C LEU A 353 -23.88 -1.43 4.01
N GLU A 354 -23.34 -1.57 5.21
CA GLU A 354 -22.07 -0.98 5.63
C GLU A 354 -21.05 -2.08 5.85
N ASP A 355 -19.80 -1.87 5.43
CA ASP A 355 -18.52 -2.43 5.93
C ASP A 355 -18.44 -3.88 6.48
N GLN A 356 -19.47 -4.72 6.35
CA GLN A 356 -19.64 -6.05 6.96
C GLN A 356 -20.38 -7.05 6.04
N GLN A 357 -20.89 -6.61 4.89
CA GLN A 357 -21.38 -7.50 3.83
C GLN A 357 -20.62 -7.40 2.51
N LEU A 358 -19.78 -6.37 2.37
CA LEU A 358 -18.74 -6.28 1.34
C LEU A 358 -17.35 -6.51 1.90
N THR A 359 -17.21 -6.56 3.23
CA THR A 359 -16.04 -7.12 3.91
C THR A 359 -16.23 -8.62 4.15
N GLY A 360 -16.32 -9.37 3.04
CA GLY A 360 -15.25 -10.35 2.90
C GLY A 360 -14.02 -9.47 2.99
N GLU A 361 -13.44 -9.39 4.20
CA GLU A 361 -12.30 -8.56 4.51
C GLU A 361 -11.46 -8.60 3.25
N ILE A 362 -11.34 -7.48 2.51
CA ILE A 362 -10.24 -7.38 1.57
C ILE A 362 -9.02 -7.20 2.49
N ILE A 363 -8.73 -8.19 3.33
CA ILE A 363 -7.44 -8.81 3.26
C ILE A 363 -7.35 -9.10 1.76
N LEU A 364 -6.68 -8.18 1.06
CA LEU A 364 -5.65 -8.64 0.16
C LEU A 364 -4.76 -9.53 1.05
N ASP A 365 -5.22 -10.75 1.34
CA ASP A 365 -4.35 -11.91 1.51
C ASP A 365 -3.96 -12.35 0.09
N THR A 366 -3.83 -11.37 -0.81
CA THR A 366 -2.65 -11.32 -1.64
C THR A 366 -1.45 -11.40 -0.69
N THR A 367 -1.06 -12.61 -0.38
CA THR A 367 0.30 -12.94 -0.79
C THR A 367 0.41 -12.41 -2.21
N PRO A 368 1.10 -11.26 -2.44
CA PRO A 368 1.20 -10.71 -3.77
C PRO A 368 1.65 -11.85 -4.66
N PHE A 369 0.99 -12.01 -5.82
CA PHE A 369 1.41 -13.03 -6.78
C PHE A 369 2.92 -12.91 -6.93
N LYS A 370 3.64 -13.95 -6.54
CA LYS A 370 5.09 -13.92 -6.49
C LYS A 370 5.59 -15.32 -6.77
N LEU A 371 6.50 -15.41 -7.73
CA LEU A 371 7.28 -16.61 -7.95
C LEU A 371 8.15 -16.87 -6.71
N ASP A 372 8.23 -18.12 -6.28
CA ASP A 372 9.25 -18.48 -5.30
C ASP A 372 10.67 -18.36 -5.90
N GLU A 373 11.71 -18.59 -5.09
CA GLU A 373 13.09 -18.42 -5.56
C GLU A 373 13.45 -19.39 -6.70
N GLU A 374 12.98 -20.63 -6.66
CA GLU A 374 13.26 -21.62 -7.70
C GLU A 374 12.53 -21.28 -9.00
N GLU A 375 11.26 -20.90 -8.89
CA GLU A 375 10.43 -20.42 -9.98
C GLU A 375 11.00 -19.15 -10.61
N THR A 376 11.47 -18.20 -9.80
CA THR A 376 12.10 -16.96 -10.27
C THR A 376 13.34 -17.28 -11.11
N ILE A 377 14.22 -18.16 -10.63
CA ILE A 377 15.43 -18.56 -11.35
C ILE A 377 15.08 -19.28 -12.65
N ALA A 378 14.08 -20.17 -12.64
CA ALA A 378 13.63 -20.90 -13.82
C ALA A 378 12.99 -19.96 -14.86
N TYR A 379 12.13 -19.04 -14.41
CA TYR A 379 11.50 -18.03 -15.25
C TYR A 379 12.54 -17.10 -15.88
N GLU A 380 13.52 -16.60 -15.14
CA GLU A 380 14.58 -15.74 -15.69
C GLU A 380 15.42 -16.44 -16.76
N ARG A 381 15.64 -17.76 -16.63
CA ARG A 381 16.31 -18.56 -17.67
C ARG A 381 15.43 -18.68 -18.91
N PHE A 382 14.16 -18.99 -18.72
CA PHE A 382 13.18 -19.07 -19.81
C PHE A 382 13.00 -17.73 -20.51
N ARG A 383 12.94 -16.61 -19.79
CA ARG A 383 12.79 -15.27 -20.36
C ARG A 383 13.95 -14.90 -21.28
N LYS A 384 15.17 -15.27 -20.89
CA LYS A 384 16.39 -15.03 -21.71
C LYS A 384 16.44 -15.87 -22.98
N ASP A 385 15.85 -17.06 -22.95
CA ASP A 385 15.77 -17.98 -24.10
C ASP A 385 14.41 -18.71 -24.05
N PRO A 386 13.34 -18.17 -24.67
CA PRO A 386 11.96 -18.66 -24.58
C PRO A 386 11.72 -19.99 -25.33
N SER A 387 12.46 -21.03 -24.95
CA SER A 387 12.42 -22.36 -25.56
C SER A 387 11.85 -23.40 -24.60
N ALA A 388 11.16 -24.40 -25.16
CA ALA A 388 10.55 -25.49 -24.37
C ALA A 388 11.58 -26.28 -23.52
N LYS A 389 12.87 -26.22 -23.89
CA LYS A 389 13.96 -26.85 -23.16
C LYS A 389 14.04 -26.39 -21.69
N HIS A 390 13.81 -25.10 -21.43
CA HIS A 390 13.89 -24.53 -20.07
C HIS A 390 12.65 -24.83 -19.22
N LEU A 391 11.57 -25.31 -19.85
CA LEU A 391 10.33 -25.68 -19.18
C LEU A 391 10.28 -27.19 -18.87
N LYS A 392 11.29 -27.96 -19.28
CA LYS A 392 11.34 -29.39 -19.02
C LYS A 392 11.48 -29.65 -17.53
N ASN A 393 10.65 -30.54 -17.00
CA ASN A 393 10.54 -30.88 -15.57
C ASN A 393 10.01 -29.73 -14.68
N ILE A 394 9.50 -28.65 -15.26
CA ILE A 394 8.78 -27.63 -14.49
C ILE A 394 7.34 -28.12 -14.27
N ALA A 395 6.83 -27.95 -13.05
CA ALA A 395 5.46 -28.33 -12.72
C ALA A 395 4.45 -27.51 -13.54
N PRO A 396 3.29 -28.08 -13.92
CA PRO A 396 2.28 -27.37 -14.71
C PRO A 396 1.84 -26.05 -14.06
N LEU A 397 1.64 -26.08 -12.74
CA LEU A 397 1.26 -24.90 -11.97
C LEU A 397 2.33 -23.79 -12.03
N SER A 398 3.63 -24.14 -11.98
CA SER A 398 4.71 -23.17 -12.13
C SER A 398 4.79 -22.59 -13.54
N ILE A 399 4.54 -23.38 -14.59
CA ILE A 399 4.43 -22.87 -15.97
C ILE A 399 3.26 -21.87 -16.08
N ALA A 400 2.14 -22.17 -15.43
CA ALA A 400 1.00 -21.29 -15.35
C ALA A 400 1.33 -19.98 -14.59
N ARG A 401 2.15 -20.04 -13.53
CA ARG A 401 2.70 -18.84 -12.87
C ARG A 401 3.61 -18.04 -13.79
N PHE A 402 4.48 -18.69 -14.58
CA PHE A 402 5.32 -17.99 -15.55
C PHE A 402 4.50 -17.23 -16.59
N TYR A 403 3.34 -17.77 -16.98
CA TYR A 403 2.42 -17.12 -17.90
C TYR A 403 1.83 -15.84 -17.30
N ILE A 404 1.43 -15.87 -16.03
CA ILE A 404 0.95 -14.69 -15.30
C ILE A 404 2.09 -13.67 -15.11
N GLN A 405 3.29 -14.12 -14.72
CA GLN A 405 4.45 -13.24 -14.56
C GLN A 405 4.84 -12.55 -15.88
N ALA A 406 4.77 -13.26 -17.02
CA ALA A 406 5.05 -12.68 -18.32
C ALA A 406 4.06 -11.56 -18.69
N GLN A 407 2.80 -11.65 -18.28
CA GLN A 407 1.83 -10.56 -18.43
C GLN A 407 2.18 -9.36 -17.54
N LEU A 408 2.51 -9.60 -16.27
CA LEU A 408 2.90 -8.56 -15.32
C LEU A 408 4.18 -7.82 -15.74
N ASP A 409 5.13 -8.54 -16.36
CA ASP A 409 6.36 -7.99 -16.92
C ASP A 409 6.15 -7.33 -18.29
N ARG A 410 4.98 -7.54 -18.92
CA ARG A 410 4.68 -7.17 -20.31
C ARG A 410 5.66 -7.79 -21.32
N ASP A 411 6.17 -8.96 -21.00
CA ASP A 411 7.01 -9.76 -21.89
C ASP A 411 6.11 -10.68 -22.74
N TYR A 412 5.45 -10.08 -23.72
CA TYR A 412 4.55 -10.78 -24.63
C TYR A 412 5.26 -11.82 -25.52
N HIS A 413 6.59 -11.74 -25.64
CA HIS A 413 7.38 -12.78 -26.29
C HIS A 413 7.48 -14.03 -25.42
N ALA A 414 7.79 -13.88 -24.14
CA ALA A 414 7.79 -14.98 -23.17
C ALA A 414 6.38 -15.54 -22.98
N GLN A 415 5.36 -14.67 -22.88
CA GLN A 415 3.96 -15.09 -22.78
C GLN A 415 3.55 -15.97 -23.97
N TYR A 416 3.83 -15.54 -25.20
CA TYR A 416 3.47 -16.33 -26.38
C TYR A 416 4.16 -17.69 -26.41
N ALA A 417 5.43 -17.75 -25.99
CA ALA A 417 6.20 -19.00 -25.93
C ALA A 417 5.65 -20.00 -24.90
N LEU A 418 4.78 -19.58 -23.97
CA LEU A 418 4.10 -20.45 -23.01
C LEU A 418 2.79 -21.04 -23.54
N TYR A 419 2.26 -20.54 -24.66
CA TYR A 419 1.12 -21.18 -25.32
C TYR A 419 1.50 -22.50 -25.99
N THR A 420 0.50 -23.37 -26.18
CA THR A 420 0.67 -24.63 -26.89
C THR A 420 1.07 -24.40 -28.35
N THR A 421 1.94 -25.28 -28.84
CA THR A 421 2.42 -25.25 -30.23
C THR A 421 1.69 -26.26 -31.13
N GLN A 422 0.70 -26.98 -30.59
CA GLN A 422 -0.09 -27.96 -31.34
C GLN A 422 -0.89 -27.27 -32.45
N PRO A 423 -0.67 -27.62 -33.74
CA PRO A 423 -1.27 -26.90 -34.86
C PRO A 423 -2.79 -26.75 -34.79
N GLU A 424 -3.49 -27.74 -34.22
CA GLU A 424 -4.94 -27.76 -34.05
C GLU A 424 -5.46 -26.92 -32.87
N ARG A 425 -4.57 -26.45 -31.99
CA ARG A 425 -4.90 -25.63 -30.80
C ARG A 425 -4.35 -24.21 -30.87
N VAL A 426 -3.49 -23.92 -31.83
CA VAL A 426 -2.98 -22.56 -32.07
C VAL A 426 -4.08 -21.70 -32.69
N MET A 427 -4.48 -20.64 -31.98
CA MET A 427 -5.52 -19.71 -32.48
C MET A 427 -4.96 -18.56 -33.32
N TRP A 428 -3.74 -18.09 -33.05
CA TRP A 428 -3.12 -16.99 -33.80
C TRP A 428 -1.59 -17.04 -33.78
N SER A 429 -0.97 -16.34 -34.74
CA SER A 429 0.49 -16.25 -34.86
C SER A 429 1.12 -15.35 -33.80
N LYS A 430 2.43 -15.49 -33.61
CA LYS A 430 3.21 -14.66 -32.68
C LYS A 430 3.09 -13.18 -33.02
N GLU A 431 3.18 -12.84 -34.31
CA GLU A 431 3.09 -11.47 -34.80
C GLU A 431 1.73 -10.86 -34.46
N LYS A 432 0.65 -11.62 -34.69
CA LYS A 432 -0.70 -11.17 -34.32
C LYS A 432 -0.85 -10.99 -32.81
N HIS A 433 -0.28 -11.89 -32.00
CA HIS A 433 -0.33 -11.75 -30.55
C HIS A 433 0.32 -10.45 -30.07
N LEU A 434 1.50 -10.13 -30.61
CA LEU A 434 2.23 -8.91 -30.26
C LEU A 434 1.49 -7.66 -30.74
N GLU A 435 0.85 -7.71 -31.91
CA GLU A 435 0.04 -6.60 -32.40
C GLU A 435 -1.15 -6.31 -31.49
N GLU A 436 -1.88 -7.35 -31.05
CA GLU A 436 -3.05 -7.21 -30.19
C GLU A 436 -2.67 -6.81 -28.76
N ALA A 437 -1.58 -7.36 -28.21
CA ALA A 437 -1.08 -7.00 -26.89
C ALA A 437 -0.61 -5.54 -26.78
N LEU A 438 -0.26 -4.91 -27.90
CA LEU A 438 0.05 -3.48 -27.97
C LEU A 438 -1.22 -2.60 -28.08
N LYS A 439 -2.35 -3.15 -28.50
CA LYS A 439 -3.64 -2.43 -28.59
C LYS A 439 -4.40 -2.45 -27.27
N TYR A 440 -4.35 -3.57 -26.56
CA TYR A 440 -5.06 -3.80 -25.31
C TYR A 440 -4.05 -3.96 -24.17
N GLU A 441 -3.66 -2.84 -23.59
CA GLU A 441 -2.73 -2.82 -22.46
C GLU A 441 -3.53 -2.99 -21.15
N GLU A 442 -3.59 -4.22 -20.65
CA GLU A 442 -4.16 -4.49 -19.32
C GLU A 442 -3.27 -3.89 -18.23
N SER A 443 -3.88 -3.33 -17.19
CA SER A 443 -3.15 -2.86 -16.01
C SER A 443 -2.63 -4.05 -15.20
N LYS A 444 -1.55 -3.87 -14.45
CA LYS A 444 -1.01 -4.94 -13.58
C LYS A 444 -2.04 -5.35 -12.55
N GLU A 445 -2.82 -4.39 -12.08
CA GLU A 445 -3.88 -4.54 -11.09
C GLU A 445 -5.04 -5.36 -11.65
N ASP A 446 -5.44 -5.14 -12.90
CA ASP A 446 -6.46 -5.96 -13.57
C ASP A 446 -6.01 -7.42 -13.69
N ILE A 447 -4.75 -7.64 -14.09
CA ILE A 447 -4.15 -8.98 -14.16
C ILE A 447 -4.16 -9.65 -12.79
N LEU A 448 -3.65 -8.97 -11.76
CA LEU A 448 -3.61 -9.48 -10.39
C LEU A 448 -5.01 -9.76 -9.83
N ARG A 449 -6.01 -8.95 -10.20
CA ARG A 449 -7.41 -9.16 -9.81
C ARG A 449 -8.00 -10.39 -10.47
N VAL A 450 -7.70 -10.65 -11.75
CA VAL A 450 -8.14 -11.86 -12.45
C VAL A 450 -7.55 -13.10 -11.80
N PHE A 451 -6.26 -13.05 -11.46
CA PHE A 451 -5.51 -14.17 -10.86
C PHE A 451 -5.42 -14.11 -9.32
N GLU A 452 -6.34 -13.39 -8.67
CA GLU A 452 -6.47 -13.38 -7.22
C GLU A 452 -6.73 -14.83 -6.73
N GLY A 453 -6.03 -15.26 -5.67
CA GLY A 453 -6.12 -16.63 -5.16
C GLY A 453 -5.33 -17.69 -5.96
N PHE A 454 -4.63 -17.31 -7.03
CA PHE A 454 -3.88 -18.25 -7.86
C PHE A 454 -2.76 -18.99 -7.12
N ASN A 455 -2.16 -18.38 -6.09
CA ASN A 455 -1.12 -19.03 -5.29
C ASN A 455 -1.60 -20.34 -4.63
N GLU A 456 -2.89 -20.41 -4.31
CA GLU A 456 -3.57 -21.57 -3.73
C GLU A 456 -4.21 -22.48 -4.80
N GLY A 457 -4.05 -22.13 -6.08
CA GLY A 457 -4.59 -22.88 -7.20
C GLY A 457 -3.97 -24.27 -7.33
N GLU A 458 -4.70 -25.16 -7.98
CA GLU A 458 -4.28 -26.52 -8.22
C GLU A 458 -4.33 -26.89 -9.70
N PHE A 459 -3.44 -27.77 -10.11
CA PHE A 459 -3.46 -28.36 -11.44
C PHE A 459 -4.22 -29.69 -11.40
N VAL A 460 -5.26 -29.79 -12.21
CA VAL A 460 -6.07 -31.00 -12.37
C VAL A 460 -5.80 -31.59 -13.75
N GLN A 461 -5.15 -32.77 -13.76
CA GLN A 461 -4.90 -33.52 -14.98
C GLN A 461 -6.16 -34.29 -15.38
N ILE A 462 -6.65 -34.10 -16.61
CA ILE A 462 -7.82 -34.80 -17.14
C ILE A 462 -7.39 -36.12 -17.79
N ASN A 463 -6.32 -36.09 -18.57
CA ASN A 463 -5.73 -37.25 -19.26
C ASN A 463 -4.22 -37.03 -19.47
N ASP A 464 -3.54 -37.89 -20.24
CA ASP A 464 -2.09 -37.80 -20.44
C ASP A 464 -1.63 -36.51 -21.14
N THR A 465 -2.51 -35.88 -21.92
CA THR A 465 -2.22 -34.71 -22.76
C THR A 465 -2.96 -33.44 -22.32
N ASP A 466 -4.02 -33.54 -21.53
CA ASP A 466 -4.89 -32.42 -21.18
C ASP A 466 -5.04 -32.28 -19.66
N GLY A 467 -5.09 -31.04 -19.21
CA GLY A 467 -5.37 -30.66 -17.84
C GLY A 467 -5.79 -29.20 -17.75
N TYR A 468 -6.02 -28.71 -16.55
CA TYR A 468 -6.33 -27.30 -16.32
C TYR A 468 -5.82 -26.87 -14.95
N VAL A 469 -5.56 -25.59 -14.81
CA VAL A 469 -5.37 -24.97 -13.50
C VAL A 469 -6.70 -24.40 -13.06
N GLN A 470 -7.10 -24.66 -11.81
CA GLN A 470 -8.25 -24.03 -11.18
C GLN A 470 -7.84 -23.30 -9.92
N PHE A 471 -8.51 -22.18 -9.64
CA PHE A 471 -8.27 -21.37 -8.46
C PHE A 471 -9.54 -20.58 -8.12
N GLN A 472 -9.71 -20.25 -6.85
CA GLN A 472 -10.88 -19.51 -6.37
C GLN A 472 -10.53 -18.03 -6.29
N ASN A 473 -11.35 -17.17 -6.90
CA ASN A 473 -11.27 -15.73 -6.69
C ASN A 473 -12.64 -15.16 -6.26
N LYS A 474 -12.72 -13.84 -6.11
CA LYS A 474 -13.95 -13.14 -5.72
C LYS A 474 -15.13 -13.32 -6.70
N ASN A 475 -14.85 -13.66 -7.96
CA ASN A 475 -15.85 -13.92 -8.99
C ASN A 475 -16.26 -15.40 -9.06
N GLY A 476 -15.72 -16.27 -8.20
CA GLY A 476 -16.00 -17.69 -8.20
C GLY A 476 -14.80 -18.56 -8.58
N LEU A 477 -15.07 -19.82 -8.89
CA LEU A 477 -14.05 -20.75 -9.37
C LEU A 477 -13.64 -20.34 -10.79
N GLN A 478 -12.37 -19.99 -10.95
CA GLN A 478 -11.75 -19.68 -12.24
C GLN A 478 -10.80 -20.79 -12.65
N GLY A 479 -10.39 -20.77 -13.92
CA GLY A 479 -9.35 -21.65 -14.40
C GLY A 479 -9.03 -21.46 -15.86
N PHE A 480 -7.92 -22.04 -16.29
CA PHE A 480 -7.56 -22.11 -17.70
C PHE A 480 -6.94 -23.45 -18.05
N SER A 481 -7.20 -23.88 -19.28
CA SER A 481 -6.77 -25.18 -19.77
C SER A 481 -5.30 -25.19 -20.18
N MET A 482 -4.67 -26.34 -20.03
CA MET A 482 -3.30 -26.61 -20.44
C MET A 482 -3.23 -27.89 -21.26
N THR A 483 -2.34 -27.93 -22.23
CA THR A 483 -2.07 -29.12 -23.04
C THR A 483 -0.58 -29.48 -22.94
N LYS A 484 -0.29 -30.76 -22.84
CA LYS A 484 1.06 -31.30 -22.85
C LYS A 484 1.53 -31.50 -24.28
N ASP A 485 2.59 -30.80 -24.67
CA ASP A 485 3.20 -30.94 -25.99
C ASP A 485 3.99 -32.28 -26.08
N PRO A 486 4.33 -32.76 -27.30
CA PRO A 486 5.03 -34.05 -27.50
C PRO A 486 6.35 -34.20 -26.74
N ASP A 487 7.01 -33.08 -26.40
CA ASP A 487 8.23 -33.05 -25.58
C ASP A 487 7.97 -33.26 -24.08
N GLY A 488 6.71 -33.48 -23.69
CA GLY A 488 6.27 -33.71 -22.31
C GLY A 488 6.12 -32.43 -21.47
N VAL A 489 6.16 -31.26 -22.10
CA VAL A 489 6.04 -29.95 -21.46
C VAL A 489 4.59 -29.48 -21.49
N TRP A 490 4.04 -29.09 -20.35
CA TRP A 490 2.72 -28.47 -20.29
C TRP A 490 2.76 -27.05 -20.81
N LYS A 491 1.73 -26.66 -21.56
CA LYS A 491 1.59 -25.33 -22.18
C LYS A 491 0.19 -24.82 -21.96
N VAL A 492 0.05 -23.49 -21.86
CA VAL A 492 -1.24 -22.84 -21.69
C VAL A 492 -2.02 -22.92 -23.01
N ASN A 493 -3.32 -23.19 -22.96
CA ASN A 493 -4.16 -23.11 -24.16
C ASN A 493 -4.47 -21.65 -24.46
N PHE A 494 -4.61 -21.31 -25.74
CA PHE A 494 -5.09 -19.97 -26.10
C PHE A 494 -6.45 -19.74 -25.43
N MET A 495 -6.56 -18.63 -24.70
CA MET A 495 -7.85 -18.14 -24.22
C MET A 495 -8.38 -17.14 -25.25
N PRO A 496 -9.67 -17.15 -25.59
CA PRO A 496 -10.24 -16.06 -26.38
C PRO A 496 -9.91 -14.73 -25.69
N MET A 497 -9.39 -13.75 -26.44
CA MET A 497 -9.32 -12.38 -25.94
C MET A 497 -10.76 -11.93 -25.68
N GLN A 498 -11.11 -11.67 -24.42
CA GLN A 498 -12.47 -11.32 -24.01
C GLN A 498 -12.71 -9.82 -24.13
#